data_AF-A0A846LNC7-F1
#
_entry.id   AF-A0A846LNC7-F1
#
_cell.length_a   1.000
_cell.length_b   1.000
_cell.length_c   1.000
_cell.angle_alpha   90.00
_cell.angle_beta   90.00
_cell.angle_gamma   90.00
#
_symmetry.space_group_name_H-M   'P 1'
#
loop_
_entity.id
_entity.type
_entity.pdbx_description
1 polymer ?
#
loop_
_entity_poly.entity_id
_entity_poly.type
_entity_poly.pdbx_seq_one_letter_code
_entity_poly.pdbx_strand_id
1 'polypeptide(L)'
;MDPTSARTGRAETDDDRRWAHALAALGRTSSDSTRLLRSSRLLTWSWVLALTVLALAGALLLAVLSTDALVPDPGPSGGWEAAGLVVQGAGLAVMFGYGLVAWRSGLFRAAWSRPAAELSRAQRRSLIAQIRGRAEVDPAGLPLARDVGRRLVLQHHQLLLFVGIVVQQVGRAIGAPTRSALVLTAVATVVLLIAAALMHREARQAERFLVDHPDSGSRD
;
A
#
# COMPACT_ATOMS: atom_id res chain seq x y z
N MET A 1 -9.31 -49.27 16.61
CA MET A 1 -9.41 -47.91 17.17
C MET A 1 -8.40 -47.05 16.46
N ASP A 2 -8.85 -46.10 15.66
CA ASP A 2 -8.00 -45.28 14.81
C ASP A 2 -7.56 -44.03 15.59
N PRO A 3 -6.28 -43.86 15.96
CA PRO A 3 -5.80 -42.78 16.82
C PRO A 3 -5.90 -41.39 16.16
N THR A 4 -6.31 -41.31 14.90
CA THR A 4 -6.46 -40.10 14.09
C THR A 4 -7.79 -39.36 14.32
N SER A 5 -8.82 -40.00 14.86
CA SER A 5 -10.16 -39.39 14.95
C SER A 5 -10.32 -38.35 16.07
N ALA A 6 -9.50 -38.39 17.11
CA ALA A 6 -9.66 -37.50 18.28
C ALA A 6 -9.01 -36.10 18.08
N ARG A 7 -8.17 -35.92 17.06
CA ARG A 7 -7.39 -34.68 16.90
C ARG A 7 -8.07 -33.62 16.01
N THR A 8 -8.98 -34.03 15.13
CA THR A 8 -9.64 -33.13 14.17
C THR A 8 -10.74 -32.29 14.81
N GLY A 9 -11.58 -32.87 15.68
CA GLY A 9 -12.77 -32.17 16.19
C GLY A 9 -12.53 -30.91 17.06
N ARG A 10 -11.37 -30.78 17.72
CA ARG A 10 -11.08 -29.61 18.57
C ARG A 10 -10.51 -28.41 17.81
N ALA A 11 -9.82 -28.67 16.70
CA ALA A 11 -9.26 -27.60 15.84
C ALA A 11 -10.35 -26.99 14.95
N GLU A 12 -11.22 -27.83 14.41
CA GLU A 12 -12.36 -27.42 13.57
C GLU A 12 -13.32 -26.49 14.33
N THR A 13 -13.63 -26.83 15.59
CA THR A 13 -14.52 -26.02 16.44
C THR A 13 -13.93 -24.68 16.88
N ASP A 14 -12.61 -24.52 16.95
CA ASP A 14 -11.98 -23.22 17.27
C ASP A 14 -11.90 -22.32 16.02
N ASP A 15 -11.57 -22.90 14.87
CA ASP A 15 -11.51 -22.17 13.60
C ASP A 15 -12.88 -21.64 13.17
N ASP A 16 -13.95 -22.43 13.35
CA ASP A 16 -15.33 -22.02 13.08
C ASP A 16 -15.79 -20.85 13.95
N ARG A 17 -15.42 -20.86 15.24
CA ARG A 17 -15.73 -19.77 16.17
C ARG A 17 -15.05 -18.47 15.77
N ARG A 18 -13.76 -18.53 15.41
CA ARG A 18 -13.01 -17.36 14.92
C ARG A 18 -13.61 -16.80 13.64
N TRP A 19 -14.05 -17.69 12.75
CA TRP A 19 -14.71 -17.30 11.51
C TRP A 19 -16.04 -16.59 11.76
N ALA A 20 -16.89 -17.14 12.63
CA ALA A 20 -18.16 -16.53 13.02
C ALA A 20 -17.94 -15.16 13.70
N HIS A 21 -16.94 -15.04 14.57
CA HIS A 21 -16.57 -13.77 15.19
C HIS A 21 -16.12 -12.73 14.17
N ALA A 22 -15.30 -13.11 13.19
CA ALA A 22 -14.87 -12.23 12.11
C ALA A 22 -16.06 -11.74 11.26
N LEU A 23 -17.01 -12.61 10.94
CA LEU A 23 -18.24 -12.25 10.22
C LEU A 23 -19.12 -11.30 11.04
N ALA A 24 -19.28 -11.54 12.34
CA ALA A 24 -20.02 -10.65 13.24
C ALA A 24 -19.34 -9.28 13.43
N ALA A 25 -18.01 -9.22 13.34
CA ALA A 25 -17.27 -7.97 13.34
C ALA A 25 -17.47 -7.20 12.03
N LEU A 26 -17.47 -7.89 10.89
CA LEU A 26 -17.68 -7.29 9.56
C LEU A 26 -19.05 -6.61 9.43
N GLY A 27 -20.10 -7.25 9.94
CA GLY A 27 -21.46 -6.69 9.91
C GLY A 27 -21.55 -5.30 10.54
N ARG A 28 -20.75 -5.04 11.60
CA ARG A 28 -20.70 -3.76 12.32
C ARG A 28 -19.90 -2.68 11.58
N THR A 29 -18.96 -3.05 10.71
CA THR A 29 -18.06 -2.11 10.00
C THR A 29 -18.51 -1.74 8.59
N SER A 30 -19.48 -2.45 8.03
CA SER A 30 -19.92 -2.27 6.62
C SER A 30 -20.43 -0.85 6.31
N SER A 31 -20.98 -0.13 7.29
CA SER A 31 -21.49 1.24 7.14
C SER A 31 -20.42 2.29 6.81
N ASP A 32 -19.14 2.03 7.11
CA ASP A 32 -18.03 2.95 6.82
C ASP A 32 -17.53 2.85 5.37
N SER A 33 -17.81 1.73 4.69
CA SER A 33 -17.24 1.42 3.36
C SER A 33 -17.74 2.34 2.23
N THR A 34 -18.95 2.87 2.32
CA THR A 34 -19.53 3.80 1.33
C THR A 34 -18.85 5.18 1.34
N ARG A 35 -18.28 5.62 2.48
CA ARG A 35 -17.55 6.89 2.57
C ARG A 35 -16.22 6.87 1.83
N LEU A 36 -15.62 5.68 1.67
CA LEU A 36 -14.32 5.50 1.02
C LEU A 36 -14.39 5.70 -0.51
N LEU A 37 -15.54 5.45 -1.14
CA LEU A 37 -15.70 5.67 -2.57
C LEU A 37 -15.62 7.16 -2.95
N ARG A 38 -16.08 8.07 -2.07
CA ARG A 38 -16.05 9.52 -2.32
C ARG A 38 -14.66 10.12 -2.19
N SER A 39 -13.74 9.49 -1.44
CA SER A 39 -12.35 9.94 -1.32
C SER A 39 -11.50 9.61 -2.55
N SER A 40 -11.95 8.68 -3.41
CA SER A 40 -11.22 8.22 -4.60
C SER A 40 -10.63 9.36 -5.43
N ARG A 41 -11.40 10.43 -5.70
CA ARG A 41 -10.92 11.59 -6.48
C ARG A 41 -9.70 12.27 -5.83
N LEU A 42 -9.75 12.55 -4.53
CA LEU A 42 -8.63 13.19 -3.81
C LEU A 42 -7.38 12.30 -3.81
N LEU A 43 -7.57 10.98 -3.74
CA LEU A 43 -6.48 10.03 -3.82
C LEU A 43 -5.89 9.94 -5.24
N THR A 44 -6.72 9.99 -6.28
CA THR A 44 -6.24 10.09 -7.68
C THR A 44 -5.41 11.36 -7.89
N TRP A 45 -5.89 12.51 -7.40
CA TRP A 45 -5.12 13.77 -7.46
C TRP A 45 -3.81 13.69 -6.68
N SER A 46 -3.81 13.01 -5.54
CA SER A 46 -2.59 12.79 -4.74
C SER A 46 -1.56 11.94 -5.51
N TRP A 47 -2.01 10.95 -6.28
CA TRP A 47 -1.15 10.19 -7.19
C TRP A 47 -0.56 11.01 -8.32
N VAL A 48 -1.39 11.81 -9.00
CA VAL A 48 -0.91 12.70 -10.06
C VAL A 48 0.15 13.66 -9.51
N LEU A 49 -0.10 14.27 -8.35
CA LEU A 49 0.86 15.15 -7.69
C LEU A 49 2.15 14.41 -7.33
N ALA A 50 2.06 13.24 -6.70
CA ALA A 50 3.22 12.46 -6.28
C ALA A 50 4.09 12.02 -7.47
N LEU A 51 3.48 11.56 -8.57
CA LEU A 51 4.18 11.19 -9.80
C LEU A 51 4.85 12.40 -10.45
N THR A 52 4.19 13.56 -10.42
CA THR A 52 4.74 14.81 -10.97
C THR A 52 5.97 15.24 -10.17
N VAL A 53 5.89 15.25 -8.84
CA VAL A 53 7.01 15.58 -7.96
C VAL A 53 8.17 14.61 -8.14
N LEU A 54 7.89 13.30 -8.24
CA LEU A 54 8.90 12.28 -8.46
C LEU A 54 9.61 12.46 -9.82
N ALA A 55 8.86 12.74 -10.88
CA ALA A 55 9.42 12.98 -12.21
C ALA A 55 10.33 14.21 -12.23
N LEU A 56 9.90 15.31 -11.60
CA LEU A 56 10.70 16.54 -11.47
C LEU A 56 11.98 16.30 -10.66
N ALA A 57 11.88 15.59 -9.53
CA ALA A 57 13.04 15.24 -8.71
C ALA A 57 14.04 14.35 -9.48
N GLY A 58 13.53 13.38 -10.25
CA GLY A 58 14.36 12.52 -11.10
C GLY A 58 15.04 13.29 -12.22
N ALA A 59 14.33 14.18 -12.91
CA ALA A 59 14.91 15.04 -13.95
C ALA A 59 16.01 15.95 -13.40
N LEU A 60 15.80 16.54 -12.21
CA LEU A 60 16.79 17.36 -11.55
C LEU A 60 18.02 16.53 -11.14
N LEU A 61 17.83 15.33 -10.61
CA LEU A 61 18.95 14.42 -10.31
C LEU A 61 19.73 14.04 -11.57
N LEU A 62 19.06 13.73 -12.69
CA LEU A 62 19.73 13.45 -13.95
C LEU A 62 20.52 14.67 -14.46
N ALA A 63 19.97 15.88 -14.32
CA ALA A 63 20.68 17.11 -14.67
C ALA A 63 21.99 17.26 -13.86
N VAL A 64 21.94 17.03 -12.54
CA VAL A 64 23.13 17.02 -11.65
C VAL A 64 24.16 15.99 -12.11
N LEU A 65 23.72 14.79 -12.50
CA LEU A 65 24.61 13.71 -12.92
C LEU A 65 25.20 13.94 -14.33
N SER A 66 24.48 14.66 -15.20
CA SER A 66 24.88 14.90 -16.59
C SER A 66 25.93 15.99 -16.77
N THR A 67 26.20 16.81 -15.75
CA THR A 67 27.23 17.87 -15.79
C THR A 67 28.67 17.35 -15.63
N ASP A 68 28.93 16.09 -15.98
CA ASP A 68 30.23 15.38 -16.13
C ASP A 68 31.20 15.33 -14.94
N ALA A 69 30.90 15.95 -13.80
CA ALA A 69 31.65 15.73 -12.56
C ALA A 69 30.92 14.69 -11.69
N LEU A 70 31.32 13.42 -11.76
CA LEU A 70 30.77 12.32 -10.94
C LEU A 70 30.81 12.56 -9.41
N VAL A 71 31.51 13.60 -8.97
CA VAL A 71 31.30 14.34 -7.72
C VAL A 71 31.71 15.79 -8.05
N PRO A 72 30.78 16.76 -8.15
CA PRO A 72 31.17 18.15 -8.22
C PRO A 72 32.03 18.44 -6.99
N ASP A 73 33.23 19.00 -7.16
CA ASP A 73 33.92 19.60 -6.02
C ASP A 73 32.91 20.56 -5.37
N PRO A 74 32.74 20.54 -4.03
CA PRO A 74 31.82 21.41 -3.33
C PRO A 74 32.28 22.86 -3.49
N GLY A 75 32.03 23.42 -4.68
CA GLY A 75 32.30 24.79 -5.02
C GLY A 75 31.35 25.70 -4.24
N PRO A 76 31.73 26.97 -4.05
CA PRO A 76 31.03 27.91 -3.16
C PRO A 76 29.59 28.26 -3.55
N SER A 77 29.05 27.71 -4.65
CA SER A 77 27.67 27.93 -5.06
C SER A 77 26.73 26.94 -4.36
N GLY A 78 26.18 27.31 -3.21
CA GLY A 78 25.17 26.56 -2.45
C GLY A 78 23.82 26.31 -3.16
N GLY A 79 23.75 26.50 -4.49
CA GLY A 79 22.53 26.28 -5.28
C GLY A 79 22.05 24.83 -5.28
N TRP A 80 22.96 23.85 -5.26
CA TRP A 80 22.60 22.42 -5.21
C TRP A 80 22.06 21.98 -3.85
N GLU A 81 22.58 22.56 -2.76
CA GLU A 81 22.05 22.33 -1.43
C GLU A 81 20.61 22.86 -1.31
N ALA A 82 20.37 24.08 -1.80
CA ALA A 82 19.03 24.65 -1.87
C ALA A 82 18.08 23.80 -2.74
N ALA A 83 18.55 23.33 -3.90
CA ALA A 83 17.76 22.46 -4.77
C ALA A 83 17.42 21.12 -4.08
N GLY A 84 18.39 20.50 -3.40
CA GLY A 84 18.18 19.30 -2.60
C GLY A 84 17.18 19.49 -1.47
N LEU A 85 17.26 20.61 -0.75
CA LEU A 85 16.30 20.99 0.30
C LEU A 85 14.88 21.20 -0.25
N VAL A 86 14.75 21.85 -1.42
CA VAL A 86 13.45 22.03 -2.08
C VAL A 86 12.85 20.68 -2.45
N VAL A 87 13.62 19.76 -3.02
CA VAL A 87 13.15 18.41 -3.36
C VAL A 87 12.77 17.63 -2.10
N GLN A 88 13.58 17.68 -1.05
CA GLN A 88 13.24 17.05 0.24
C GLN A 88 11.95 17.62 0.84
N GLY A 89 11.81 18.95 0.82
CA GLY A 89 10.61 19.64 1.28
C GLY A 89 9.36 19.23 0.48
N ALA A 90 9.49 19.08 -0.84
CA ALA A 90 8.41 18.58 -1.69
C ALA A 90 8.02 17.14 -1.34
N GLY A 91 9.01 16.25 -1.14
CA GLY A 91 8.75 14.87 -0.68
C GLY A 91 8.01 14.84 0.66
N LEU A 92 8.42 15.69 1.60
CA LEU A 92 7.79 15.85 2.90
C LEU A 92 6.34 16.34 2.76
N ALA A 93 6.10 17.37 1.94
CA ALA A 93 4.78 17.90 1.66
C ALA A 93 3.84 16.83 1.07
N VAL A 94 4.34 15.97 0.17
CA VAL A 94 3.58 14.82 -0.36
C VAL A 94 3.22 13.84 0.75
N MET A 95 4.18 13.46 1.61
CA MET A 95 3.91 12.55 2.74
C MET A 95 2.88 13.11 3.72
N PHE A 96 3.03 14.36 4.14
CA PHE A 96 2.11 15.01 5.09
C PHE A 96 0.74 15.25 4.46
N GLY A 97 0.69 15.72 3.22
CA GLY A 97 -0.56 15.93 2.48
C GLY A 97 -1.34 14.63 2.34
N TYR A 98 -0.68 13.55 1.89
CA TYR A 98 -1.28 12.23 1.83
C TYR A 98 -1.69 11.72 3.22
N GLY A 99 -0.82 11.86 4.23
CA GLY A 99 -1.10 11.46 5.60
C GLY A 99 -2.36 12.13 6.16
N LEU A 100 -2.54 13.42 5.90
CA LEU A 100 -3.72 14.18 6.30
C LEU A 100 -4.98 13.71 5.57
N VAL A 101 -4.91 13.49 4.25
CA VAL A 101 -6.02 12.94 3.46
C VAL A 101 -6.38 11.54 3.94
N ALA A 102 -5.39 10.69 4.20
CA ALA A 102 -5.56 9.33 4.70
C ALA A 102 -6.12 9.29 6.13
N TRP A 103 -5.72 10.24 6.98
CA TRP A 103 -6.30 10.43 8.31
C TRP A 103 -7.77 10.84 8.18
N ARG A 104 -8.07 11.92 7.46
CA ARG A 104 -9.44 12.45 7.35
C ARG A 104 -10.41 11.48 6.69
N SER A 105 -9.93 10.65 5.77
CA SER A 105 -10.72 9.60 5.14
C SER A 105 -10.89 8.36 6.02
N GLY A 106 -10.26 8.30 7.20
CA GLY A 106 -10.36 7.18 8.12
C GLY A 106 -9.55 5.95 7.67
N LEU A 107 -8.70 6.06 6.64
CA LEU A 107 -7.90 4.95 6.12
C LEU A 107 -6.98 4.35 7.19
N PHE A 108 -6.40 5.20 8.04
CA PHE A 108 -5.60 4.72 9.18
C PHE A 108 -6.43 3.89 10.16
N ARG A 109 -7.66 4.35 10.46
CA ARG A 109 -8.57 3.63 11.36
C ARG A 109 -8.99 2.29 10.75
N ALA A 110 -9.26 2.25 9.45
CA ALA A 110 -9.59 1.03 8.71
C ALA A 110 -8.40 0.06 8.60
N ALA A 111 -7.18 0.57 8.49
CA ALA A 111 -5.96 -0.24 8.48
C ALA A 111 -5.67 -0.86 9.87
N TRP A 112 -6.08 -0.17 10.94
CA TRP A 112 -5.88 -0.58 12.33
C TRP A 112 -7.01 -1.46 12.86
N SER A 113 -8.23 -1.34 12.34
CA SER A 113 -9.30 -2.29 12.64
C SER A 113 -9.01 -3.62 11.96
N ARG A 114 -8.49 -4.61 12.70
CA ARG A 114 -8.12 -5.92 12.16
C ARG A 114 -9.07 -7.03 12.60
N PRO A 115 -10.31 -7.12 12.07
CA PRO A 115 -11.06 -8.38 12.10
C PRO A 115 -10.22 -9.55 11.59
N ALA A 116 -9.37 -9.30 10.58
CA ALA A 116 -8.45 -10.29 10.03
C ALA A 116 -7.26 -10.67 10.95
N ALA A 117 -7.07 -10.01 12.11
CA ALA A 117 -6.07 -10.45 13.09
C ALA A 117 -6.57 -11.64 13.94
N GLU A 118 -7.89 -11.88 13.99
CA GLU A 118 -8.47 -13.03 14.69
C GLU A 118 -8.32 -14.33 13.87
N LEU A 119 -8.17 -14.20 12.54
CA LEU A 119 -7.98 -15.32 11.62
C LEU A 119 -6.59 -15.95 11.78
N SER A 120 -6.54 -17.28 11.65
CA SER A 120 -5.28 -18.00 11.62
C SER A 120 -4.46 -17.66 10.38
N ARG A 121 -3.12 -17.85 10.43
CA ARG A 121 -2.24 -17.65 9.26
C ARG A 121 -2.62 -18.55 8.08
N ALA A 122 -3.26 -19.69 8.32
CA ALA A 122 -3.73 -20.60 7.29
C ALA A 122 -4.99 -20.07 6.61
N GLN A 123 -5.99 -19.67 7.39
CA GLN A 123 -7.22 -19.02 6.89
C GLN A 123 -6.90 -17.77 6.07
N ARG A 124 -6.00 -16.91 6.56
CA ARG A 124 -5.56 -15.71 5.85
C ARG A 124 -4.89 -16.03 4.51
N ARG A 125 -4.05 -17.08 4.46
CA ARG A 125 -3.41 -17.54 3.22
C ARG A 125 -4.43 -18.12 2.24
N SER A 126 -5.42 -18.86 2.74
CA SER A 126 -6.53 -19.40 1.93
C SER A 126 -7.34 -18.28 1.29
N LEU A 127 -7.77 -17.28 2.06
CA LEU A 127 -8.50 -16.12 1.54
C LEU A 127 -7.71 -15.35 0.48
N ILE A 128 -6.40 -15.11 0.72
CA ILE A 128 -5.54 -14.48 -0.28
C ILE A 128 -5.40 -15.36 -1.53
N ALA A 129 -5.34 -16.69 -1.38
CA ALA A 129 -5.31 -17.60 -2.52
C ALA A 129 -6.61 -17.53 -3.34
N GLN A 130 -7.77 -17.47 -2.70
CA GLN A 130 -9.08 -17.28 -3.35
C GLN A 130 -9.14 -15.96 -4.13
N ILE A 131 -8.75 -14.84 -3.50
CA ILE A 131 -8.71 -13.51 -4.15
C ILE A 131 -7.75 -13.50 -5.35
N ARG A 132 -6.65 -14.24 -5.27
CA ARG A 132 -5.68 -14.38 -6.37
C ARG A 132 -6.13 -15.37 -7.46
N GLY A 133 -7.31 -15.97 -7.34
CA GLY A 133 -7.82 -16.99 -8.26
C GLY A 133 -7.04 -18.31 -8.23
N ARG A 134 -6.34 -18.61 -7.13
CA ARG A 134 -5.53 -19.84 -6.94
C ARG A 134 -6.25 -20.93 -6.14
N ALA A 135 -7.41 -20.62 -5.59
CA ALA A 135 -8.24 -21.55 -4.84
C ALA A 135 -9.71 -21.29 -5.19
N GLU A 136 -10.53 -22.33 -5.10
CA GLU A 136 -11.97 -22.22 -5.30
C GLU A 136 -12.58 -21.30 -4.24
N VAL A 137 -13.53 -20.47 -4.67
CA VAL A 137 -14.15 -19.46 -3.81
C VAL A 137 -15.19 -20.15 -2.94
N ASP A 138 -14.92 -20.18 -1.63
CA ASP A 138 -15.88 -20.68 -0.64
C ASP A 138 -17.03 -19.65 -0.49
N PRO A 139 -18.29 -20.01 -0.79
CA PRO A 139 -19.44 -19.13 -0.63
C PRO A 139 -19.60 -18.59 0.79
N ALA A 140 -19.26 -19.38 1.81
CA ALA A 140 -19.35 -18.96 3.21
C ALA A 140 -18.28 -17.92 3.59
N GLY A 141 -17.15 -17.91 2.89
CA GLY A 141 -16.06 -16.95 3.05
C GLY A 141 -16.13 -15.72 2.17
N LEU A 142 -17.05 -15.69 1.21
CA LEU A 142 -17.16 -14.64 0.22
C LEU A 142 -17.23 -13.21 0.82
N PRO A 143 -18.01 -12.93 1.89
CA PRO A 143 -18.06 -11.59 2.47
C PRO A 143 -16.71 -11.14 3.04
N LEU A 144 -15.99 -12.07 3.67
CA LEU A 144 -14.67 -11.83 4.24
C LEU A 144 -13.61 -11.66 3.16
N ALA A 145 -13.65 -12.48 2.10
CA ALA A 145 -12.79 -12.34 0.93
C ALA A 145 -12.99 -10.98 0.24
N ARG A 146 -14.23 -10.47 0.14
CA ARG A 146 -14.52 -9.13 -0.39
C ARG A 146 -13.94 -8.02 0.49
N ASP A 147 -14.11 -8.10 1.80
CA ASP A 147 -13.51 -7.11 2.72
C ASP A 147 -11.99 -7.09 2.59
N VAL A 148 -11.34 -8.26 2.57
CA VAL A 148 -9.89 -8.36 2.35
C VAL A 148 -9.50 -7.81 0.97
N GLY A 149 -10.27 -8.10 -0.08
CA GLY A 149 -10.08 -7.56 -1.41
C GLY A 149 -10.11 -6.02 -1.43
N ARG A 150 -11.13 -5.41 -0.81
CA ARG A 150 -11.24 -3.95 -0.67
C ARG A 150 -10.05 -3.37 0.07
N ARG A 151 -9.58 -4.02 1.14
CA ARG A 151 -8.38 -3.57 1.87
C ARG A 151 -7.13 -3.62 1.02
N LEU A 152 -6.94 -4.64 0.19
CA LEU A 152 -5.79 -4.73 -0.73
C LEU A 152 -5.81 -3.58 -1.76
N VAL A 153 -6.99 -3.25 -2.29
CA VAL A 153 -7.16 -2.09 -3.17
C VAL A 153 -6.88 -0.78 -2.44
N LEU A 154 -7.30 -0.65 -1.18
CA LEU A 154 -6.98 0.54 -0.38
C LEU A 154 -5.49 0.60 -0.02
N GLN A 155 -4.84 -0.53 0.23
CA GLN A 155 -3.42 -0.62 0.58
C GLN A 155 -2.53 -0.09 -0.54
N HIS A 156 -2.93 -0.20 -1.81
CA HIS A 156 -2.24 0.43 -2.93
C HIS A 156 -2.00 1.93 -2.71
N HIS A 157 -2.90 2.63 -2.03
CA HIS A 157 -2.72 4.05 -1.75
C HIS A 157 -1.60 4.34 -0.75
N GLN A 158 -1.23 3.37 0.10
CA GLN A 158 -0.05 3.51 0.96
C GLN A 158 1.25 3.62 0.16
N LEU A 159 1.26 3.26 -1.13
CA LEU A 159 2.40 3.50 -2.01
C LEU A 159 2.76 4.99 -2.13
N LEU A 160 1.81 5.90 -1.89
CA LEU A 160 2.09 7.34 -1.88
C LEU A 160 3.09 7.74 -0.78
N LEU A 161 3.07 7.05 0.37
CA LEU A 161 4.08 7.27 1.42
C LEU A 161 5.47 6.86 0.93
N PHE A 162 5.56 5.73 0.23
CA PHE A 162 6.83 5.27 -0.34
C PHE A 162 7.36 6.23 -1.41
N VAL A 163 6.49 6.82 -2.23
CA VAL A 163 6.90 7.86 -3.20
C VAL A 163 7.54 9.04 -2.47
N GLY A 164 6.92 9.52 -1.38
CA GLY A 164 7.50 10.60 -0.58
C GLY A 164 8.89 10.27 -0.02
N ILE A 165 9.09 9.03 0.45
CA ILE A 165 10.40 8.53 0.90
C ILE A 165 11.43 8.54 -0.25
N VAL A 166 11.07 8.07 -1.45
CA VAL A 166 11.97 8.11 -2.62
C VAL A 166 12.37 9.54 -2.94
N VAL A 167 11.40 10.46 -3.03
CA VAL A 167 11.65 11.88 -3.32
C VAL A 167 12.60 12.49 -2.29
N GLN A 168 12.42 12.16 -1.01
CA GLN A 168 13.30 12.65 0.05
C GLN A 168 14.72 12.11 -0.08
N GLN A 169 14.90 10.82 -0.43
CA GLN A 169 16.22 10.24 -0.69
C GLN A 169 16.90 10.86 -1.91
N VAL A 170 16.13 11.12 -2.98
CA VAL A 170 16.61 11.84 -4.17
C VAL A 170 17.06 13.26 -3.81
N GLY A 171 16.26 14.00 -3.04
CA GLY A 171 16.65 15.34 -2.59
C GLY A 171 17.90 15.34 -1.70
N ARG A 172 18.11 14.28 -0.90
CA ARG A 172 19.35 14.10 -0.14
C ARG A 172 20.55 13.84 -1.06
N ALA A 173 20.38 13.01 -2.08
CA ALA A 173 21.43 12.75 -3.06
C ALA A 173 21.80 13.99 -3.88
N ILE A 174 20.83 14.88 -4.17
CA ILE A 174 21.07 16.16 -4.84
C ILE A 174 21.82 17.14 -3.94
N GLY A 175 21.40 17.29 -2.68
CA GLY A 175 21.98 18.28 -1.76
C GLY A 175 23.38 17.91 -1.25
N ALA A 176 23.67 16.61 -1.14
CA ALA A 176 24.97 16.10 -0.72
C ALA A 176 25.35 14.84 -1.53
N PRO A 177 25.80 15.01 -2.79
CA PRO A 177 26.09 13.90 -3.69
C PRO A 177 27.34 13.15 -3.24
N THR A 178 27.13 12.16 -2.37
CA THR A 178 28.16 11.17 -2.00
C THR A 178 27.90 9.87 -2.75
N ARG A 179 28.96 9.12 -3.12
CA ARG A 179 28.81 7.81 -3.77
C ARG A 179 27.90 6.87 -3.00
N SER A 180 28.01 6.87 -1.67
CA SER A 180 27.15 6.08 -0.78
C SER A 180 25.69 6.54 -0.83
N ALA A 181 25.42 7.85 -0.82
CA ALA A 181 24.05 8.37 -0.96
C ALA A 181 23.43 8.00 -2.32
N LEU A 182 24.20 8.07 -3.41
CA LEU A 182 23.74 7.66 -4.74
C LEU A 182 23.41 6.16 -4.78
N VAL A 183 24.30 5.29 -4.28
CA VAL A 183 24.07 3.84 -4.22
C VAL A 183 22.86 3.51 -3.35
N LEU A 184 22.75 4.11 -2.15
CA LEU A 184 21.61 3.90 -1.26
C LEU A 184 20.30 4.38 -1.89
N THR A 185 20.31 5.52 -2.57
CA THR A 185 19.14 6.05 -3.27
C THR A 185 18.72 5.14 -4.41
N ALA A 186 19.67 4.63 -5.20
CA ALA A 186 19.40 3.68 -6.27
C ALA A 186 18.79 2.38 -5.73
N VAL A 187 19.41 1.78 -4.70
CA VAL A 187 18.93 0.55 -4.06
C VAL A 187 17.53 0.76 -3.47
N ALA A 188 17.31 1.84 -2.71
CA ALA A 188 16.01 2.16 -2.14
C ALA A 188 14.94 2.34 -3.23
N THR A 189 15.28 3.03 -4.32
CA THR A 189 14.37 3.23 -5.47
C THR A 189 13.99 1.89 -6.09
N VAL A 190 14.96 1.00 -6.36
CA VAL A 190 14.70 -0.32 -6.93
C VAL A 190 13.80 -1.17 -6.02
N VAL A 191 14.12 -1.23 -4.73
CA VAL A 191 13.31 -1.99 -3.74
C VAL A 191 11.87 -1.46 -3.70
N LEU A 192 11.69 -0.14 -3.73
CA LEU A 192 10.38 0.49 -3.70
C LEU A 192 9.60 0.29 -5.01
N LEU A 193 10.26 0.29 -6.17
CA LEU A 193 9.64 -0.06 -7.44
C LEU A 193 9.14 -1.52 -7.46
N ILE A 194 9.95 -2.45 -6.93
CA ILE A 194 9.55 -3.86 -6.79
C ILE A 194 8.33 -3.97 -5.87
N ALA A 195 8.37 -3.33 -4.69
CA ALA A 195 7.25 -3.32 -3.75
C ALA A 195 5.98 -2.72 -4.39
N ALA A 196 6.11 -1.60 -5.11
CA ALA A 196 5.01 -0.95 -5.82
C ALA A 196 4.42 -1.85 -6.90
N ALA A 197 5.25 -2.52 -7.70
CA ALA A 197 4.79 -3.44 -8.73
C ALA A 197 4.04 -4.65 -8.14
N LEU A 198 4.54 -5.21 -7.02
CA LEU A 198 3.89 -6.30 -6.31
C LEU A 198 2.53 -5.85 -5.73
N MET A 199 2.48 -4.71 -5.05
CA MET A 199 1.24 -4.17 -4.48
C MET A 199 0.22 -3.81 -5.56
N HIS A 200 0.66 -3.25 -6.69
CA HIS A 200 -0.20 -2.95 -7.84
C HIS A 200 -0.79 -4.21 -8.46
N ARG A 201 0.02 -5.27 -8.59
CA ARG A 201 -0.45 -6.56 -9.09
C ARG A 201 -1.50 -7.17 -8.15
N GLU A 202 -1.27 -7.11 -6.84
CA GLU A 202 -2.24 -7.58 -5.84
C GLU A 202 -3.53 -6.78 -5.85
N ALA A 203 -3.45 -5.46 -5.98
CA ALA A 203 -4.62 -4.58 -6.09
C ALA A 203 -5.44 -4.92 -7.35
N ARG A 204 -4.80 -5.09 -8.51
CA ARG A 204 -5.50 -5.50 -9.75
C ARG A 204 -6.17 -6.87 -9.64
N GLN A 205 -5.53 -7.80 -8.93
CA GLN A 205 -6.14 -9.12 -8.68
C GLN A 205 -7.37 -9.00 -7.79
N ALA A 206 -7.28 -8.19 -6.73
CA ALA A 206 -8.40 -7.92 -5.85
C ALA A 206 -9.55 -7.17 -6.56
N GLU A 207 -9.25 -6.19 -7.41
CA GLU A 207 -10.26 -5.49 -8.22
C GLU A 207 -11.01 -6.45 -9.12
N ARG A 208 -10.31 -7.33 -9.85
CA ARG A 208 -10.94 -8.36 -10.68
C ARG A 208 -11.84 -9.27 -9.85
N PHE A 209 -11.33 -9.76 -8.72
CA PHE A 209 -12.12 -10.59 -7.80
C PHE A 209 -13.41 -9.90 -7.34
N LEU A 210 -13.34 -8.61 -6.99
CA LEU A 210 -14.50 -7.81 -6.57
C LEU A 210 -15.51 -7.56 -7.69
N VAL A 211 -15.03 -7.38 -8.93
CA VAL A 211 -15.88 -7.26 -10.12
C VAL A 211 -16.61 -8.58 -10.40
N ASP A 212 -15.91 -9.71 -10.29
CA ASP A 212 -16.49 -11.04 -10.55
C ASP A 212 -17.47 -11.47 -9.45
N HIS A 213 -17.36 -10.92 -8.24
CA HIS A 213 -18.20 -11.26 -7.09
C HIS A 213 -18.86 -10.01 -6.50
N PRO A 214 -19.81 -9.37 -7.20
CA PRO A 214 -20.48 -8.16 -6.72
C PRO A 214 -21.33 -8.43 -5.47
N ASP A 215 -21.49 -7.41 -4.61
CA ASP A 215 -22.35 -7.52 -3.43
C ASP A 215 -23.81 -7.74 -3.85
N SER A 216 -24.37 -8.86 -3.39
CA SER A 216 -25.74 -9.29 -3.68
C SER A 216 -26.79 -8.29 -3.18
N GLY A 217 -26.45 -7.39 -2.26
CA GLY A 217 -27.34 -6.36 -1.71
C GLY A 217 -27.28 -4.99 -2.41
N SER A 218 -26.71 -4.88 -3.62
CA SER A 218 -26.56 -3.60 -4.35
C SER A 218 -27.49 -3.42 -5.56
N ARG A 219 -28.56 -4.23 -5.66
CA ARG A 219 -29.52 -4.24 -6.79
C ARG A 219 -30.90 -3.64 -6.45
N ASP A 220 -30.98 -2.82 -5.41
CA ASP A 220 -32.17 -2.02 -5.08
C ASP A 220 -31.94 -0.55 -5.46
#